data_AF-A0AAN9P8F9-F1
#
_entry.id   AF-A0AAN9P8F9-F1
#
_cell.length_a   1.000
_cell.length_b   1.000
_cell.length_c   1.000
_cell.angle_alpha   90.00
_cell.angle_beta   90.00
_cell.angle_gamma   90.00
#
_symmetry.space_group_name_H-M   'P 1'
#
loop_
_entity.id
_entity.type
_entity.pdbx_description
1 polymer ?
#
loop_
_entity_poly.entity_id
_entity_poly.type
_entity_poly.pdbx_seq_one_letter_code
_entity_poly.pdbx_strand_id
1 'polypeptide(L)'
;MFFKGVVQADFSFFDPKPDDFHGVQTLLQTYLDDKEWDLSGFVDLILEQTTVGTVVKIEDDEDEGLFACVTALNLWRYRGQKCIVEIKDFLLHKASQVKGVADQLRLLLEEQARDVGLLVSQLVVNLPPQLLPPLYNALFDEVSWATEDEVRCW
;
A
#
# COMPACT_ATOMS: atom_id res chain seq x y z
N MET A 1 43.89 -0.61 7.65
CA MET A 1 42.68 -0.64 8.51
C MET A 1 41.55 -1.08 7.60
N PHE A 2 41.25 -2.38 7.59
CA PHE A 2 40.23 -2.95 6.71
C PHE A 2 38.92 -3.03 7.51
N PHE A 3 37.87 -2.35 7.05
CA PHE A 3 36.51 -2.63 7.53
C PHE A 3 36.18 -4.04 7.05
N LYS A 4 36.11 -4.99 8.00
CA LYS A 4 35.67 -6.36 7.75
C LYS A 4 34.54 -6.67 8.72
N GLY A 5 33.48 -5.89 8.63
CA GLY A 5 32.16 -6.27 9.12
C GLY A 5 31.33 -6.64 7.91
N VAL A 6 30.86 -7.89 7.84
CA VAL A 6 29.74 -8.21 6.97
C VAL A 6 28.56 -7.45 7.57
N VAL A 7 28.04 -6.44 6.88
CA VAL A 7 26.75 -5.85 7.25
C VAL A 7 25.73 -6.89 6.79
N GLN A 8 25.17 -7.62 7.75
CA GLN A 8 24.05 -8.53 7.51
C GLN A 8 22.79 -7.72 7.76
N ALA A 9 22.07 -7.42 6.68
CA ALA A 9 20.75 -6.82 6.75
C ALA A 9 19.74 -7.96 6.67
N ASP A 10 19.09 -8.26 7.80
CA ASP A 10 18.04 -9.27 7.87
C ASP A 10 16.69 -8.56 7.68
N PHE A 11 16.16 -8.68 6.47
CA PHE A 11 14.84 -8.13 6.13
C PHE A 11 13.74 -9.00 6.71
N SER A 12 12.82 -8.37 7.41
CA SER A 12 11.66 -9.01 8.02
C SER A 12 10.37 -8.29 7.66
N PHE A 13 9.27 -9.05 7.79
CA PHE A 13 7.91 -8.65 7.47
C PHE A 13 7.17 -8.32 8.76
N PHE A 14 6.48 -7.19 8.79
CA PHE A 14 5.73 -6.73 9.95
C PHE A 14 4.37 -6.20 9.53
N ASP A 15 3.41 -6.29 10.43
CA ASP A 15 2.15 -5.56 10.28
C ASP A 15 2.44 -4.03 10.33
N PRO A 16 1.80 -3.23 9.46
CA PRO A 16 1.90 -1.78 9.51
C PRO A 16 1.42 -1.24 10.88
N LYS A 17 2.16 -0.30 11.45
CA LYS A 17 1.82 0.35 12.73
C LYS A 17 1.93 1.87 12.65
N PRO A 18 1.29 2.63 13.55
CA PRO A 18 1.33 4.10 13.53
C PRO A 18 2.75 4.71 13.49
N ASP A 19 3.73 4.06 14.12
CA ASP A 19 5.13 4.51 14.11
C ASP A 19 5.74 4.54 12.69
N ASP A 20 5.16 3.80 11.74
CA ASP A 20 5.66 3.66 10.38
C ASP A 20 5.28 4.85 9.48
N PHE A 21 4.50 5.80 10.01
CA PHE A 21 3.93 6.92 9.26
C PHE A 21 4.95 7.61 8.37
N HIS A 22 6.11 7.97 8.92
CA HIS A 22 7.10 8.72 8.16
C HIS A 22 7.75 7.88 7.05
N GLY A 23 7.99 6.59 7.30
CA GLY A 23 8.54 5.66 6.32
C GLY A 23 7.57 5.42 5.16
N VAL A 24 6.31 5.13 5.47
CA VAL A 24 5.27 4.91 4.45
C VAL A 24 4.99 6.19 3.66
N GLN A 25 4.91 7.34 4.33
CA GLN A 25 4.74 8.64 3.67
C GLN A 25 5.87 8.93 2.69
N THR A 26 7.11 8.64 3.07
CA THR A 26 8.28 8.83 2.20
C THR A 26 8.21 7.90 0.98
N LEU A 27 7.86 6.62 1.16
CA LEU A 27 7.70 5.69 0.04
C LEU A 27 6.61 6.13 -0.96
N LEU A 28 5.49 6.63 -0.44
CA LEU A 28 4.32 6.99 -1.24
C LEU A 28 4.33 8.45 -1.73
N GLN A 29 5.40 9.20 -1.50
CA GLN A 29 5.49 10.63 -1.84
C GLN A 29 5.16 10.91 -3.31
N THR A 30 5.56 10.02 -4.22
CA THR A 30 5.35 10.15 -5.67
C THR A 30 4.27 9.20 -6.20
N TYR A 31 3.38 8.71 -5.34
CA TYR A 31 2.42 7.66 -5.70
C TYR A 31 1.39 8.12 -6.75
N LEU A 32 0.97 9.39 -6.70
CA LEU A 32 0.11 10.02 -7.71
C LEU A 32 0.91 10.99 -8.61
N ASP A 33 2.10 10.57 -9.03
CA ASP A 33 3.07 11.39 -9.76
C ASP A 33 3.45 12.66 -8.95
N ASP A 34 3.26 13.84 -9.55
CA ASP A 34 3.53 15.17 -9.01
C ASP A 34 2.28 15.88 -8.47
N LYS A 35 1.13 15.20 -8.42
CA LYS A 35 -0.12 15.77 -7.91
C LYS A 35 -0.03 16.01 -6.40
N GLU A 36 -0.44 17.19 -5.95
CA GLU A 36 -0.71 17.44 -4.53
C GLU A 36 -2.06 16.81 -4.14
N TRP A 37 -2.07 16.03 -3.06
CA TRP A 37 -3.22 15.27 -2.59
C TRP A 37 -3.08 14.95 -1.09
N ASP A 38 -4.12 14.37 -0.50
CA ASP A 38 -4.17 13.97 0.91
C ASP A 38 -3.34 12.70 1.19
N LEU A 39 -2.02 12.79 0.93
CA LEU A 39 -1.07 11.72 1.19
C LEU A 39 -1.03 11.35 2.68
N SER A 40 -1.04 12.33 3.58
CA SER A 40 -1.03 12.07 5.03
C SER A 40 -2.26 11.27 5.45
N GLY A 41 -3.47 11.69 5.04
CA GLY A 41 -4.69 10.95 5.32
C GLY A 41 -4.72 9.57 4.66
N PHE A 42 -4.01 9.38 3.55
CA PHE A 42 -3.83 8.05 2.95
C PHE A 42 -2.93 7.13 3.78
N VAL A 43 -1.83 7.67 4.30
CA VAL A 43 -0.91 6.92 5.16
C VAL A 43 -1.60 6.55 6.47
N ASP A 44 -2.30 7.50 7.11
CA ASP A 44 -3.09 7.21 8.31
C ASP A 44 -4.09 6.07 8.05
N LEU A 45 -4.82 6.12 6.94
CA LEU A 45 -5.76 5.07 6.55
C LEU A 45 -5.10 3.70 6.39
N ILE A 46 -3.91 3.64 5.78
CA ILE A 46 -3.13 2.40 5.64
C ILE A 46 -2.73 1.85 7.01
N LEU A 47 -2.25 2.71 7.92
CA LEU A 47 -1.73 2.29 9.23
C LEU A 47 -2.83 2.00 10.26
N GLU A 48 -4.03 2.55 10.08
CA GLU A 48 -5.22 2.21 10.86
C GLU A 48 -5.82 0.86 10.47
N GLN A 49 -5.49 0.34 9.28
CA GLN A 49 -5.96 -0.96 8.82
C GLN A 49 -5.09 -2.08 9.38
N THR A 50 -5.57 -2.73 10.44
CA THR A 50 -4.81 -3.74 11.19
C THR A 50 -4.92 -5.17 10.66
N THR A 51 -5.80 -5.44 9.69
CA THR A 51 -6.06 -6.80 9.19
C THR A 51 -5.37 -7.14 7.87
N VAL A 52 -5.00 -6.12 7.08
CA VAL A 52 -4.42 -6.31 5.75
C VAL A 52 -3.32 -5.29 5.51
N GLY A 53 -2.12 -5.77 5.28
CA GLY A 53 -0.96 -4.99 4.96
C GLY A 53 0.30 -5.59 5.59
N THR A 54 1.40 -5.43 4.89
CA THR A 54 2.74 -5.82 5.36
C THR A 54 3.72 -4.71 4.99
N VAL A 55 4.62 -4.39 5.93
CA VAL A 55 5.80 -3.56 5.70
C VAL A 55 7.08 -4.40 5.81
N VAL A 56 8.08 -4.04 5.01
CA VAL A 56 9.41 -4.69 5.06
C VAL A 56 10.43 -3.72 5.66
N LYS A 57 11.10 -4.17 6.72
CA LYS A 57 12.12 -3.43 7.47
C LYS A 57 13.33 -4.32 7.74
N ILE A 58 14.42 -3.72 8.22
CA ILE A 58 15.55 -4.48 8.75
C ILE A 58 15.32 -4.68 10.26
N GLU A 59 15.47 -5.91 10.74
CA GLU A 59 15.40 -6.20 12.18
C GLU A 59 16.49 -5.45 12.96
N ASP A 60 16.14 -4.94 14.14
CA ASP A 60 17.02 -4.18 15.03
C ASP A 60 17.68 -2.92 14.41
N ASP A 61 17.10 -2.39 13.33
CA ASP A 61 17.55 -1.14 12.71
C ASP A 61 17.08 0.09 13.51
N GLU A 62 18.02 0.86 14.04
CA GLU A 62 17.74 2.08 14.82
C GLU A 62 17.08 3.18 13.96
N ASP A 63 17.31 3.16 12.64
CA ASP A 63 16.77 4.15 11.71
C ASP A 63 15.32 3.83 11.28
N GLU A 64 14.76 2.68 11.71
CA GLU A 64 13.43 2.17 11.35
C GLU A 64 13.13 2.27 9.84
N GLY A 65 14.15 2.00 9.01
CA GLY A 65 14.05 2.14 7.56
C GLY A 65 12.96 1.26 6.96
N LEU A 66 12.09 1.86 6.15
CA LEU A 66 10.97 1.16 5.50
C LEU A 66 11.28 0.94 4.02
N PHE A 67 11.34 -0.33 3.62
CA PHE A 67 11.81 -0.74 2.29
C PHE A 67 10.68 -1.16 1.36
N ALA A 68 9.56 -1.61 1.92
CA ALA A 68 8.35 -1.86 1.17
C ALA A 68 7.12 -1.69 2.05
N CYS A 69 6.02 -1.26 1.43
CA CYS A 69 4.69 -1.27 1.99
C CYS A 69 3.75 -1.88 0.95
N VAL A 70 3.08 -2.95 1.32
CA VAL A 70 1.99 -3.54 0.52
C VAL A 70 0.73 -3.61 1.36
N THR A 71 -0.41 -3.24 0.80
CA THR A 71 -1.72 -3.38 1.44
C THR A 71 -2.80 -3.40 0.38
N ALA A 72 -3.98 -3.88 0.73
CA ALA A 72 -5.19 -3.72 -0.07
C ALA A 72 -6.19 -2.86 0.70
N LEU A 73 -6.94 -1.98 0.03
CA LEU A 73 -7.94 -1.13 0.66
C LEU A 73 -9.28 -1.31 -0.03
N ASN A 74 -10.34 -1.69 0.70
CA ASN A 74 -11.68 -1.78 0.10
C ASN A 74 -12.20 -0.37 -0.27
N LEU A 75 -12.44 -0.13 -1.56
CA LEU A 75 -12.83 1.19 -2.07
C LEU A 75 -14.20 1.64 -1.55
N TRP A 76 -15.09 0.70 -1.27
CA TRP A 76 -16.40 1.01 -0.72
C TRP A 76 -16.33 1.38 0.76
N ARG A 77 -15.58 0.63 1.58
CA ARG A 77 -15.36 0.90 3.01
C ARG A 77 -14.88 2.33 3.21
N TYR A 78 -13.91 2.75 2.40
CA TYR A 78 -13.26 4.06 2.54
C TYR A 78 -13.72 5.13 1.54
N ARG A 79 -14.84 4.92 0.84
CA ARG A 79 -15.35 5.83 -0.22
C ARG A 79 -15.56 7.29 0.20
N GLY A 80 -15.72 7.56 1.50
CA GLY A 80 -15.90 8.91 2.05
C GLY A 80 -14.59 9.61 2.44
N GLN A 81 -13.46 8.90 2.41
CA GLN A 81 -12.16 9.45 2.76
C GLN A 81 -11.62 10.30 1.61
N LYS A 82 -11.11 11.49 1.95
CA LYS A 82 -10.64 12.48 0.96
C LYS A 82 -9.56 11.89 0.05
N CYS A 83 -8.56 11.22 0.62
CA CYS A 83 -7.50 10.54 -0.11
C CYS A 83 -8.03 9.53 -1.16
N ILE A 84 -9.06 8.75 -0.82
CA ILE A 84 -9.67 7.77 -1.74
C ILE A 84 -10.43 8.45 -2.87
N VAL A 85 -11.14 9.54 -2.58
CA VAL A 85 -11.81 10.34 -3.63
C VAL A 85 -10.77 10.91 -4.60
N GLU A 86 -9.67 11.48 -4.09
CA GLU A 86 -8.62 12.08 -4.91
C GLU A 86 -7.85 11.06 -5.76
N ILE A 87 -7.66 9.83 -5.26
CA ILE A 87 -7.11 8.70 -6.02
C ILE A 87 -8.06 8.31 -7.15
N LYS A 88 -9.36 8.14 -6.86
CA LYS A 88 -10.36 7.80 -7.88
C LYS A 88 -10.38 8.84 -9.00
N ASP A 89 -10.41 10.11 -8.65
CA ASP A 89 -10.40 11.22 -9.62
C ASP A 89 -9.12 11.22 -10.46
N PHE A 90 -7.97 10.95 -9.83
CA PHE A 90 -6.70 10.85 -10.55
C PHE A 90 -6.70 9.69 -11.56
N LEU A 91 -7.13 8.50 -11.15
CA LEU A 91 -7.20 7.33 -12.01
C LEU A 91 -8.16 7.54 -13.18
N LEU A 92 -9.34 8.13 -12.93
CA LEU A 92 -10.31 8.46 -13.98
C LEU A 92 -9.76 9.52 -14.95
N HIS A 93 -9.04 10.53 -14.44
CA HIS A 93 -8.38 11.53 -15.28
C HIS A 93 -7.35 10.87 -16.22
N LYS A 94 -6.46 10.04 -15.69
CA LYS A 94 -5.47 9.31 -16.50
C LYS A 94 -6.15 8.37 -17.51
N ALA A 95 -7.19 7.65 -17.09
CA ALA A 95 -7.94 6.74 -17.97
C ALA A 95 -8.67 7.48 -19.10
N SER A 96 -9.11 8.72 -18.90
CA SER A 96 -9.73 9.54 -19.97
C SER A 96 -8.76 9.82 -21.13
N GLN A 97 -7.46 9.74 -20.89
CA GLN A 97 -6.41 9.91 -21.90
C GLN A 97 -6.18 8.62 -22.71
N VAL A 98 -6.76 7.49 -22.28
CA VAL A 98 -6.60 6.17 -22.91
C VAL A 98 -7.95 5.69 -23.45
N LYS A 99 -8.03 5.55 -24.78
CA LYS A 99 -9.28 5.18 -25.47
C LYS A 99 -9.76 3.79 -25.02
N GLY A 100 -11.01 3.73 -24.54
CA GLY A 100 -11.69 2.48 -24.16
C GLY A 100 -11.47 2.01 -22.72
N VAL A 101 -10.65 2.71 -21.93
CA VAL A 101 -10.35 2.33 -20.53
C VAL A 101 -11.26 3.07 -19.53
N ALA A 102 -11.60 4.33 -19.81
CA ALA A 102 -12.32 5.20 -18.88
C ALA A 102 -13.67 4.62 -18.41
N ASP A 103 -14.47 4.06 -19.32
CA ASP A 103 -15.79 3.51 -18.97
C ASP A 103 -15.68 2.26 -18.10
N GLN A 104 -14.71 1.38 -18.39
CA GLN A 104 -14.46 0.18 -17.60
C GLN A 104 -13.97 0.54 -16.20
N LEU A 105 -13.06 1.50 -16.10
CA LEU A 105 -12.55 1.94 -14.81
C LEU A 105 -13.63 2.64 -13.99
N ARG A 106 -14.49 3.46 -14.62
CA ARG A 106 -15.64 4.07 -13.95
C ARG A 106 -16.56 3.02 -13.36
N LEU A 107 -16.88 1.96 -14.12
CA LEU A 107 -17.69 0.85 -13.65
C LEU A 107 -17.11 0.22 -12.37
N LEU A 108 -15.80 -0.04 -12.35
CA LEU A 108 -15.11 -0.64 -11.19
C LEU A 108 -15.04 0.31 -9.99
N LEU A 109 -14.72 1.59 -10.21
CA LEU A 109 -14.51 2.55 -9.13
C LEU A 109 -15.82 3.13 -8.57
N GLU A 110 -16.92 3.08 -9.31
CA GLU A 110 -18.22 3.62 -8.89
C GLU A 110 -19.24 2.51 -8.62
N GLU A 111 -19.73 1.85 -9.66
CA GLU A 111 -20.86 0.92 -9.56
C GLU A 111 -20.51 -0.38 -8.84
N GLN A 112 -19.30 -0.91 -9.05
CA GLN A 112 -18.82 -2.16 -8.48
C GLN A 112 -17.86 -1.96 -7.30
N ALA A 113 -17.72 -0.73 -6.80
CA ALA A 113 -16.73 -0.38 -5.78
C ALA A 113 -16.81 -1.21 -4.49
N ARG A 114 -17.97 -1.83 -4.23
CA ARG A 114 -18.20 -2.74 -3.10
C ARG A 114 -17.23 -3.90 -3.07
N ASP A 115 -16.96 -4.49 -4.22
CA ASP A 115 -16.18 -5.72 -4.38
C ASP A 115 -14.80 -5.43 -4.97
N VAL A 116 -14.34 -4.16 -4.89
CA VAL A 116 -13.07 -3.71 -5.46
C VAL A 116 -12.12 -3.24 -4.36
N GLY A 117 -10.97 -3.91 -4.28
CA GLY A 117 -9.82 -3.49 -3.48
C GLY A 117 -8.83 -2.68 -4.31
N LEU A 118 -8.32 -1.59 -3.73
CA LEU A 118 -7.15 -0.87 -4.21
C LEU A 118 -5.90 -1.53 -3.65
N LEU A 119 -5.11 -2.18 -4.51
CA LEU A 119 -3.79 -2.68 -4.15
C LEU A 119 -2.79 -1.51 -4.12
N VAL A 120 -2.27 -1.22 -2.93
CA VAL A 120 -1.16 -0.30 -2.73
C VAL A 120 0.10 -1.15 -2.60
N SER A 121 1.03 -0.99 -3.54
CA SER A 121 2.32 -1.69 -3.48
C SER A 121 3.40 -0.72 -3.86
N GLN A 122 4.29 -0.44 -2.91
CA GLN A 122 5.44 0.41 -3.12
C GLN A 122 6.68 -0.18 -2.45
N LEU A 123 7.78 -0.17 -3.20
CA LEU A 123 9.03 -0.82 -2.84
C LEU A 123 10.19 0.13 -3.21
N VAL A 124 11.27 0.09 -2.44
CA VAL A 124 12.52 0.68 -2.90
C VAL A 124 13.15 -0.17 -4.01
N VAL A 125 13.82 0.47 -4.96
CA VAL A 125 14.40 -0.19 -6.15
C VAL A 125 15.47 -1.22 -5.78
N ASN A 126 16.11 -1.06 -4.61
CA ASN A 126 17.17 -1.93 -4.10
C ASN A 126 16.66 -3.08 -3.22
N LEU A 127 15.35 -3.27 -3.08
CA LEU A 127 14.80 -4.40 -2.32
C LEU A 127 15.17 -5.74 -3.01
N PRO A 128 15.74 -6.71 -2.29
CA PRO A 128 16.04 -8.02 -2.84
C PRO A 128 14.79 -8.70 -3.44
N PRO A 129 14.82 -9.13 -4.71
CA PRO A 129 13.64 -9.67 -5.40
C PRO A 129 13.11 -10.97 -4.77
N GLN A 130 13.94 -11.67 -3.99
CA GLN A 130 13.57 -12.89 -3.27
C GLN A 130 12.51 -12.64 -2.19
N LEU A 131 12.37 -11.39 -1.74
CA LEU A 131 11.35 -11.00 -0.75
C LEU A 131 9.97 -10.82 -1.38
N LEU A 132 9.86 -10.63 -2.71
CA LEU A 132 8.58 -10.32 -3.36
C LEU A 132 7.58 -11.49 -3.31
N PRO A 133 7.95 -12.74 -3.64
CA PRO A 133 6.99 -13.85 -3.55
C PRO A 133 6.38 -14.04 -2.15
N PRO A 134 7.15 -14.12 -1.05
CA PRO A 134 6.54 -14.24 0.28
C PRO A 134 5.75 -12.99 0.69
N LEU A 135 6.19 -11.79 0.29
CA LEU A 135 5.46 -10.54 0.56
C LEU A 135 4.05 -10.54 -0.03
N TYR A 136 3.91 -10.91 -1.30
CA TYR A 136 2.59 -10.95 -1.93
C TYR A 136 1.74 -12.14 -1.46
N ASN A 137 2.35 -13.29 -1.17
CA ASN A 137 1.61 -14.41 -0.60
C ASN A 137 1.01 -14.04 0.76
N ALA A 138 1.78 -13.38 1.63
CA ALA A 138 1.28 -12.88 2.90
C ALA A 138 0.09 -11.93 2.71
N LEU A 139 0.18 -10.99 1.77
CA LEU A 139 -0.93 -10.09 1.46
C LEU A 139 -2.20 -10.82 0.98
N PHE A 140 -2.07 -11.86 0.16
CA PHE A 140 -3.23 -12.65 -0.27
C PHE A 140 -3.85 -13.44 0.88
N ASP A 141 -3.03 -14.00 1.77
CA ASP A 141 -3.48 -14.70 2.97
C ASP A 141 -4.20 -13.72 3.92
N GLU A 142 -3.64 -12.54 4.16
CA GLU A 142 -4.25 -11.45 4.94
C GLU A 142 -5.61 -11.02 4.39
N VAL A 143 -5.73 -10.82 3.07
CA VAL A 143 -7.02 -10.51 2.43
C VAL A 143 -8.02 -11.64 2.65
N SER A 144 -7.60 -12.89 2.50
CA SER A 144 -8.46 -14.05 2.74
C SER A 144 -8.96 -14.07 4.18
N TRP A 145 -8.08 -13.90 5.17
CA TRP A 145 -8.44 -13.88 6.58
C TRP A 145 -9.35 -12.69 6.92
N ALA A 146 -9.09 -11.51 6.37
CA ALA A 146 -9.94 -10.34 6.57
C ALA A 146 -11.36 -10.53 6.01
N THR A 147 -11.54 -11.31 4.93
CA THR A 147 -12.90 -11.63 4.44
C THR A 147 -13.68 -12.57 5.36
N GLU A 148 -12.98 -13.34 6.20
CA GLU A 148 -13.59 -14.22 7.20
C GLU A 148 -13.89 -13.46 8.50
N ASP A 149 -12.94 -12.63 8.95
CA ASP A 149 -13.01 -11.93 10.24
C ASP A 149 -13.80 -10.61 10.18
N GLU A 150 -13.81 -9.94 9.03
CA GLU A 150 -14.45 -8.64 8.83
C GLU A 150 -15.48 -8.66 7.67
N VAL A 151 -16.40 -9.62 7.66
CA VAL A 151 -17.41 -9.86 6.59
C VAL A 151 -18.22 -8.61 6.13
N ARG A 152 -18.26 -7.55 6.94
CA ARG A 152 -18.96 -6.29 6.60
C ARG A 152 -18.08 -5.23 5.95
N CYS A 153 -16.77 -5.45 5.97
CA CYS A 153 -15.75 -4.52 5.54
C CYS A 153 -15.08 -4.91 4.22
N TRP A 154 -15.21 -6.18 3.83
CA TRP A 154 -14.63 -6.80 2.64
C TRP A 154 -15.67 -7.52 1.79
#